data_AF-A0A7L4I4E2-F1
#
_entry.id   AF-A0A7L4I4E2-F1
#
_cell.length_a   1.000
_cell.length_b   1.000
_cell.length_c   1.000
_cell.angle_alpha   90.00
_cell.angle_beta   90.00
_cell.angle_gamma   90.00
#
_symmetry.space_group_name_H-M   'P 1'
#
loop_
_entity.id
_entity.type
_entity.pdbx_description
1 polymer ?
#
loop_
_entity_poly.entity_id
_entity_poly.type
_entity_poly.pdbx_seq_one_letter_code
_entity_poly.pdbx_strand_id
1 'polypeptide(L)'
;SLSITWALPPQEQYYRVKPLHYISWLVGHEGKGSVLSFLRKKFWALALYGGNGETGFEQNSTYSIFSISVTLTDEGYKHFYEVAHVVFQYVKMLQKRGPDQRQVIWEEIQKIEANEFHYQEQTDPVDYVESLCENMQLFQKEDFLTGDQLLFEYKPEV
;
A
#
# COMPACT_ATOMS: atom_id res chain seq x y z
N SER A 1 -17.85 0.31 -8.41
CA SER A 1 -16.44 -0.09 -8.22
C SER A 1 -16.40 -1.57 -7.86
N LEU A 2 -15.25 -2.23 -8.03
CA LEU A 2 -14.98 -3.58 -7.54
C LEU A 2 -13.98 -3.46 -6.40
N SER A 3 -14.25 -4.08 -5.25
CA SER A 3 -13.32 -4.12 -4.13
C SER A 3 -13.04 -5.58 -3.75
N ILE A 4 -11.76 -5.91 -3.59
CA ILE A 4 -11.28 -7.22 -3.16
C ILE A 4 -10.54 -7.01 -1.85
N THR A 5 -11.01 -7.67 -0.80
CA THR A 5 -10.55 -7.43 0.57
C THR A 5 -10.04 -8.72 1.20
N TRP A 6 -8.90 -8.62 1.88
CA TRP A 6 -8.27 -9.69 2.65
C TRP A 6 -8.21 -9.30 4.12
N ALA A 7 -8.71 -10.17 4.99
CA ALA A 7 -8.47 -10.09 6.42
C ALA A 7 -7.16 -10.82 6.74
N LEU A 8 -6.25 -10.13 7.42
CA LEU A 8 -4.90 -10.57 7.73
C LEU A 8 -4.66 -10.51 9.25
N PRO A 9 -3.68 -11.27 9.78
CA PRO A 9 -3.22 -11.07 11.15
C PRO A 9 -2.75 -9.62 11.39
N PRO A 10 -2.75 -9.14 12.64
CA PRO A 10 -2.25 -7.81 12.98
C PRO A 10 -0.86 -7.54 12.40
N GLN A 11 -0.74 -6.43 11.66
CA GLN A 11 0.51 -6.02 11.01
C GLN A 11 1.27 -4.92 11.77
N GLU A 12 0.69 -4.35 12.84
CA GLU A 12 1.28 -3.25 13.62
C GLU A 12 2.72 -3.54 14.10
N GLN A 13 2.98 -4.77 14.53
CA GLN A 13 4.31 -5.22 14.96
C GLN A 13 5.39 -5.10 13.87
N TYR A 14 4.98 -5.02 12.60
CA TYR A 14 5.86 -4.91 11.44
C TYR A 14 5.97 -3.49 10.90
N TYR A 15 5.65 -2.44 11.68
CA TYR A 15 5.70 -1.04 11.24
C TYR A 15 7.07 -0.61 10.68
N ARG A 16 8.16 -1.26 11.10
CA ARG A 16 9.51 -0.97 10.57
C ARG A 16 9.74 -1.52 9.16
N VAL A 17 9.01 -2.56 8.78
CA VAL A 17 9.09 -3.25 7.49
C VAL A 17 7.99 -2.78 6.53
N LYS A 18 6.78 -2.57 7.06
CA LYS A 18 5.55 -2.18 6.34
C LYS A 18 5.25 -3.08 5.13
N PRO A 19 5.04 -4.40 5.32
CA PRO A 19 4.83 -5.33 4.22
C PRO A 19 3.60 -4.99 3.37
N LEU A 20 2.50 -4.55 4.00
CA LEU A 20 1.28 -4.16 3.27
C LEU A 20 1.46 -2.86 2.48
N HIS A 21 2.24 -1.91 3.02
CA HIS A 21 2.59 -0.68 2.32
C HIS A 21 3.41 -0.95 1.07
N TYR A 22 4.38 -1.86 1.16
CA TYR A 22 5.14 -2.30 -0.01
C TYR A 22 4.24 -2.91 -1.10
N ILE A 23 3.28 -3.76 -0.72
CA ILE A 23 2.32 -4.36 -1.65
C ILE A 23 1.38 -3.29 -2.23
N SER A 24 0.92 -2.34 -1.40
CA SER A 24 0.12 -1.18 -1.80
C SER A 24 0.82 -0.40 -2.91
N TRP A 25 2.10 -0.07 -2.72
CA TRP A 25 2.91 0.66 -3.69
C TRP A 25 3.01 -0.05 -5.04
N LEU A 26 3.24 -1.37 -5.02
CA LEU A 26 3.29 -2.19 -6.23
C LEU A 26 1.95 -2.22 -6.96
N VAL A 27 0.86 -2.43 -6.23
CA VAL A 27 -0.48 -2.51 -6.77
C VAL A 27 -0.96 -1.15 -7.32
N GLY A 28 -0.67 -0.07 -6.61
CA GLY A 28 -1.01 1.30 -6.97
C GLY A 28 -0.15 1.91 -8.07
N HIS A 29 0.97 1.27 -8.44
CA HIS A 29 1.84 1.77 -9.50
C HIS A 29 1.08 1.99 -10.82
N GLU A 30 1.14 3.18 -11.40
CA GLU A 30 0.39 3.52 -12.62
C GLU A 30 1.21 3.39 -13.93
N GLY A 31 2.50 3.12 -13.83
CA GLY A 31 3.42 3.09 -14.97
C GLY A 31 3.22 1.91 -15.93
N LYS A 32 4.04 1.87 -16.99
CA LYS A 32 3.97 0.83 -18.03
C LYS A 32 4.10 -0.57 -17.42
N GLY A 33 3.16 -1.44 -17.73
CA GLY A 33 3.15 -2.83 -17.24
C GLY A 33 2.45 -3.02 -15.90
N SER A 34 1.89 -1.95 -15.31
CA SER A 34 1.02 -2.08 -14.14
C SER A 34 -0.33 -2.72 -14.47
N VAL A 35 -1.00 -3.21 -13.42
CA VAL A 35 -2.37 -3.72 -13.48
C VAL A 35 -3.34 -2.62 -13.98
N LEU A 36 -3.20 -1.39 -13.48
CA LEU A 36 -4.04 -0.27 -13.92
C LEU A 36 -3.82 0.08 -15.39
N SER A 37 -2.57 0.10 -15.85
CA SER A 37 -2.25 0.34 -17.27
C SER A 37 -2.89 -0.71 -18.19
N PHE A 38 -2.89 -1.98 -17.79
CA PHE A 38 -3.55 -3.05 -18.53
C PHE A 38 -5.08 -2.87 -18.57
N LEU A 39 -5.70 -2.58 -17.42
CA LEU A 39 -7.15 -2.40 -17.32
C LEU A 39 -7.62 -1.15 -18.09
N ARG A 40 -6.86 -0.04 -18.03
CA ARG A 40 -7.13 1.19 -18.80
C ARG A 40 -7.07 0.94 -20.31
N LYS A 41 -6.10 0.15 -20.80
CA LYS A 41 -6.00 -0.21 -22.24
C LYS A 41 -7.21 -0.98 -22.76
N LYS A 42 -7.91 -1.72 -21.88
CA LYS A 42 -9.15 -2.43 -22.21
C LYS A 42 -10.41 -1.60 -21.95
N PHE A 43 -10.27 -0.33 -21.55
CA PHE A 43 -11.35 0.54 -21.10
C PHE A 43 -12.17 -0.06 -19.94
N TRP A 44 -11.56 -0.89 -19.09
CA TRP A 44 -12.24 -1.55 -17.97
C TRP A 44 -12.15 -0.78 -16.65
N ALA A 45 -11.13 0.06 -16.46
CA ALA A 45 -10.94 0.80 -15.20
C ALA A 45 -10.44 2.23 -15.45
N LEU A 46 -10.82 3.13 -14.55
CA LEU A 46 -10.37 4.52 -14.49
C LEU A 46 -9.24 4.71 -13.47
N ALA A 47 -9.40 4.11 -12.29
CA ALA A 47 -8.45 4.19 -11.19
C ALA A 47 -8.37 2.86 -10.45
N LEU A 48 -7.25 2.63 -9.77
CA LEU A 48 -7.02 1.47 -8.91
C LEU A 48 -6.25 1.92 -7.69
N TYR A 49 -6.75 1.56 -6.52
CA TYR A 49 -6.15 1.81 -5.23
C TYR A 49 -5.91 0.46 -4.55
N GLY A 50 -4.72 0.25 -4.00
CA GLY A 50 -4.42 -0.89 -3.14
C GLY A 50 -3.86 -0.35 -1.85
N GLY A 51 -4.34 -0.82 -0.70
CA GLY A 51 -3.88 -0.30 0.59
C GLY A 51 -4.57 -0.95 1.76
N ASN A 52 -4.06 -0.63 2.95
CA ASN A 52 -4.70 -0.86 4.22
C ASN A 52 -4.87 0.48 4.93
N GLY A 53 -5.95 0.67 5.68
CA GLY A 53 -5.97 1.72 6.68
C GLY A 53 -4.86 1.49 7.70
N GLU A 54 -4.19 2.57 8.11
CA GLU A 54 -3.04 2.52 9.01
C GLU A 54 -3.47 2.32 10.48
N THR A 55 -4.72 2.68 10.81
CA THR A 55 -5.26 2.63 12.17
C THR A 55 -6.75 2.27 12.20
N GLY A 56 -7.28 2.01 13.40
CA GLY A 56 -8.71 1.93 13.67
C GLY A 56 -9.35 0.60 13.27
N PHE A 57 -10.45 0.65 12.52
CA PHE A 57 -11.19 -0.56 12.14
C PHE A 57 -10.38 -1.45 11.20
N GLU A 58 -9.60 -0.85 10.30
CA GLU A 58 -8.84 -1.59 9.29
C GLU A 58 -7.49 -2.10 9.80
N GLN A 59 -7.00 -1.59 10.92
CA GLN A 59 -5.79 -2.08 11.57
C GLN A 59 -5.88 -1.91 13.09
N ASN A 60 -5.90 -3.05 13.78
CA ASN A 60 -5.91 -3.11 15.24
C ASN A 60 -5.16 -4.36 15.74
N SER A 61 -5.04 -4.47 17.06
CA SER A 61 -4.43 -5.62 17.75
C SER A 61 -5.05 -7.01 17.45
N THR A 62 -6.20 -7.09 16.77
CA THR A 62 -6.88 -8.35 16.41
C THR A 62 -6.73 -8.71 14.94
N TYR A 63 -6.76 -7.74 14.02
CA TYR A 63 -6.63 -7.99 12.58
C TYR A 63 -6.18 -6.73 11.80
N SER A 64 -5.74 -6.97 10.57
CA SER A 64 -5.52 -5.94 9.56
C SER A 64 -6.33 -6.25 8.30
N ILE A 65 -6.82 -5.22 7.61
CA ILE A 65 -7.58 -5.33 6.37
C ILE A 65 -6.75 -4.73 5.24
N PHE A 66 -6.50 -5.51 4.20
CA PHE A 66 -5.93 -5.01 2.95
C PHE A 66 -6.99 -5.07 1.86
N SER A 67 -7.15 -3.99 1.10
CA SER A 67 -8.14 -3.89 0.04
C SER A 67 -7.53 -3.38 -1.26
N ILE A 68 -7.93 -4.00 -2.37
CA ILE A 68 -7.70 -3.49 -3.73
C ILE A 68 -9.05 -3.06 -4.31
N SER A 69 -9.17 -1.77 -4.55
CA SER A 69 -10.37 -1.12 -5.07
C SER A 69 -10.14 -0.61 -6.49
N VAL A 70 -10.98 -1.05 -7.41
CA VAL A 70 -10.94 -0.66 -8.82
C VAL A 70 -12.17 0.17 -9.17
N THR A 71 -11.94 1.38 -9.66
CA THR A 71 -12.98 2.23 -10.23
C THR A 71 -13.26 1.77 -11.65
N LEU A 72 -14.34 1.01 -11.82
CA LEU A 72 -14.75 0.44 -13.10
C LEU A 72 -15.43 1.47 -13.99
N THR A 73 -15.30 1.29 -15.30
CA THR A 73 -16.17 1.90 -16.31
C THR A 73 -17.44 1.05 -16.48
N ASP A 74 -18.40 1.52 -17.29
CA ASP A 74 -19.58 0.71 -17.65
C ASP A 74 -19.22 -0.61 -18.34
N GLU A 75 -18.18 -0.60 -19.20
CA GLU A 75 -17.67 -1.82 -19.83
C GLU A 75 -16.94 -2.71 -18.82
N GLY A 76 -16.13 -2.13 -17.93
CA GLY A 76 -15.49 -2.88 -16.85
C GLY A 76 -16.47 -3.55 -15.90
N TYR A 77 -17.64 -2.93 -15.67
CA TYR A 77 -18.71 -3.51 -14.88
C TYR A 77 -19.30 -4.76 -15.52
N LYS A 78 -19.44 -4.81 -16.85
CA LYS A 78 -19.88 -6.00 -17.58
C LYS A 78 -18.85 -7.15 -17.52
N HIS A 79 -17.58 -6.81 -17.35
CA HIS A 79 -16.44 -7.73 -17.31
C HIS A 79 -15.79 -7.84 -15.91
N PHE A 80 -16.58 -7.68 -14.84
CA PHE A 80 -16.01 -7.57 -13.49
C PHE A 80 -15.27 -8.84 -13.03
N TYR A 81 -15.67 -10.02 -13.53
CA TYR A 81 -14.95 -11.28 -13.27
C TYR A 81 -13.56 -11.30 -13.92
N GLU A 82 -13.45 -10.81 -15.14
CA GLU A 82 -12.18 -10.70 -15.85
C GLU A 82 -11.28 -9.65 -15.19
N VAL A 83 -11.85 -8.53 -14.73
CA VAL A 83 -11.11 -7.53 -13.95
C VAL A 83 -10.57 -8.16 -12.66
N ALA A 84 -11.40 -8.88 -11.90
CA ALA A 84 -10.96 -9.59 -10.71
C ALA A 84 -9.85 -10.60 -11.04
N HIS A 85 -10.00 -11.37 -12.13
CA HIS A 85 -9.00 -12.33 -12.57
C HIS A 85 -7.66 -11.66 -12.87
N VAL A 86 -7.66 -10.52 -13.54
CA VAL A 86 -6.45 -9.73 -13.83
C VAL A 86 -5.77 -9.27 -12.54
N VAL A 87 -6.54 -8.81 -11.54
CA VAL A 87 -5.98 -8.43 -10.23
C VAL A 87 -5.29 -9.62 -9.56
N PHE A 88 -5.94 -10.80 -9.51
CA PHE A 88 -5.31 -12.01 -8.95
C PHE A 88 -4.11 -12.50 -9.75
N GLN A 89 -4.13 -12.37 -11.09
CA GLN A 89 -2.98 -12.67 -11.94
C GLN A 89 -1.79 -11.75 -11.62
N TYR A 90 -2.06 -10.46 -11.38
CA TYR A 90 -1.03 -9.50 -10.99
C TYR A 90 -0.41 -9.87 -9.65
N VAL A 91 -1.23 -10.15 -8.62
CA VAL A 91 -0.75 -10.61 -7.30
C VAL A 91 0.10 -11.89 -7.44
N LYS A 92 -0.34 -12.86 -8.25
CA LYS A 92 0.41 -14.09 -8.51
C LYS A 92 1.74 -13.83 -9.24
N MET A 93 1.80 -12.81 -10.09
CA MET A 93 3.04 -12.40 -10.75
C MET A 93 4.02 -11.79 -9.74
N LEU A 94 3.54 -10.96 -8.81
CA LEU A 94 4.38 -10.40 -7.74
C LEU A 94 5.04 -11.50 -6.89
N GLN A 95 4.29 -12.57 -6.57
CA GLN A 95 4.80 -13.72 -5.81
C GLN A 95 5.94 -14.46 -6.52
N LYS A 96 6.03 -14.42 -7.85
CA LYS A 96 7.09 -15.09 -8.62
C LYS A 96 8.40 -14.33 -8.70
N ARG A 97 8.41 -13.05 -8.33
CA ARG A 97 9.65 -12.25 -8.33
C ARG A 97 10.57 -12.70 -7.21
N GLY A 98 11.85 -12.85 -7.51
CA GLY A 98 12.87 -13.23 -6.53
C GLY A 98 13.17 -12.12 -5.51
N PRO A 99 13.82 -12.45 -4.38
CA PRO A 99 14.16 -11.50 -3.33
C PRO A 99 14.96 -10.29 -3.82
N ASP A 100 15.92 -10.49 -4.72
CA ASP A 100 16.79 -9.42 -5.25
C ASP A 100 15.99 -8.35 -6.00
N GLN A 101 15.04 -8.76 -6.83
CA GLN A 101 14.20 -7.82 -7.57
C GLN A 101 13.28 -7.04 -6.65
N ARG A 102 12.77 -7.70 -5.59
CA ARG A 102 11.93 -7.06 -4.60
C ARG A 102 12.70 -6.05 -3.77
N GLN A 103 13.97 -6.36 -3.43
CA GLN A 103 14.85 -5.46 -2.69
C GLN A 103 15.12 -4.17 -3.47
N VAL A 104 15.46 -4.27 -4.76
CA VAL A 104 15.71 -3.08 -5.60
C VAL A 104 14.49 -2.15 -5.61
N ILE A 105 13.28 -2.71 -5.71
CA ILE A 105 12.04 -1.91 -5.67
C ILE A 105 11.83 -1.30 -4.28
N TRP A 106 12.08 -2.07 -3.22
CA TRP A 106 11.97 -1.56 -1.85
C TRP A 106 12.93 -0.38 -1.60
N GLU A 107 14.17 -0.46 -2.08
CA GLU A 107 15.16 0.63 -1.97
C GLU A 107 14.73 1.88 -2.76
N GLU A 108 14.02 1.70 -3.87
CA GLU A 108 13.44 2.81 -4.63
C GLU A 108 12.32 3.50 -3.86
N ILE A 109 11.38 2.73 -3.31
CA ILE A 109 10.28 3.24 -2.47
C ILE A 109 10.85 3.98 -1.25
N GLN A 110 11.81 3.36 -0.56
CA GLN A 110 12.47 3.97 0.61
C GLN A 110 13.08 5.33 0.28
N LYS A 111 13.73 5.47 -0.88
CA LYS A 111 14.32 6.76 -1.31
C LYS A 111 13.26 7.80 -1.61
N ILE A 112 12.14 7.40 -2.22
CA ILE A 112 11.03 8.32 -2.52
C ILE A 112 10.47 8.86 -1.21
N GLU A 113 10.14 8.00 -0.25
CA GLU A 113 9.54 8.42 1.02
C GLU A 113 10.52 9.20 1.91
N ALA A 114 11.80 8.84 1.91
CA ALA A 114 12.83 9.62 2.59
C ALA A 114 12.95 11.04 2.02
N ASN A 115 12.82 11.20 0.70
CA ASN A 115 12.82 12.51 0.06
C ASN A 115 11.55 13.28 0.39
N GLU A 116 10.38 12.64 0.34
CA GLU A 116 9.10 13.27 0.71
C GLU A 116 9.12 13.78 2.16
N PHE A 117 9.66 12.98 3.08
CA PHE A 117 9.83 13.40 4.48
C PHE A 117 10.80 14.57 4.62
N HIS A 118 11.94 14.52 3.92
CA HIS A 118 12.97 15.56 4.01
C HIS A 118 12.50 16.93 3.48
N TYR A 119 11.63 16.92 2.47
CA TYR A 119 11.10 18.12 1.82
C TYR A 119 9.63 18.38 2.16
N GLN A 120 9.11 17.79 3.24
CA GLN A 120 7.72 17.93 3.64
C GLN A 120 7.36 19.40 3.92
N GLU A 121 6.22 19.85 3.39
CA GLU A 121 5.69 21.17 3.69
C GLU A 121 5.12 21.23 5.11
N GLN A 122 5.06 22.43 5.68
CA GLN A 122 4.44 22.62 6.99
C GLN A 122 2.94 22.29 6.89
N THR A 123 2.50 21.31 7.67
CA THR A 123 1.10 20.95 7.84
C THR A 123 0.42 21.85 8.86
N ASP A 124 -0.91 21.80 8.92
CA ASP A 124 -1.65 22.52 9.95
C ASP A 124 -1.20 22.06 11.35
N PRO A 125 -0.92 22.98 12.30
CA PRO A 125 -0.46 22.61 13.63
C PRO A 125 -1.39 21.68 14.40
N VAL A 126 -2.71 21.76 14.16
CA VAL A 126 -3.70 20.89 14.81
C VAL A 126 -3.55 19.47 14.29
N ASP A 127 -3.55 19.30 12.97
CA ASP A 127 -3.39 17.99 12.31
C ASP A 127 -2.03 17.35 12.68
N TYR A 128 -0.97 18.17 12.77
CA TYR A 128 0.36 17.72 13.13
C TYR A 128 0.42 17.16 14.56
N VAL A 129 -0.17 17.85 15.53
CA VAL A 129 -0.19 17.39 16.92
C VAL A 129 -1.08 16.16 17.08
N GLU A 130 -2.21 16.11 16.37
CA GLU A 130 -3.11 14.94 16.35
C GLU A 130 -2.37 13.70 15.85
N SER A 131 -1.78 13.76 14.65
CA SER A 131 -1.00 12.66 14.06
C SER A 131 0.17 12.25 14.97
N LEU A 132 0.89 13.22 15.55
CA LEU A 132 1.99 12.91 16.48
C LEU A 132 1.49 12.17 17.73
N CYS A 133 0.36 12.58 18.31
CA CYS A 133 -0.22 11.91 19.46
C CYS A 133 -0.67 10.47 19.14
N GLU A 134 -1.16 10.20 17.93
CA GLU A 134 -1.46 8.85 17.45
C GLU A 134 -0.19 8.02 17.31
N ASN A 135 0.84 8.57 16.66
CA ASN A 135 2.14 7.92 16.48
C ASN A 135 2.78 7.52 17.83
N MET A 136 2.57 8.32 18.88
CA MET A 136 3.05 8.02 20.23
C MET A 136 2.44 6.76 20.85
N GLN A 137 1.25 6.33 20.40
CA GLN A 137 0.59 5.10 20.86
C GLN A 137 1.06 3.87 20.07
N LEU A 138 1.59 4.08 18.85
CA LEU A 138 1.86 3.01 17.89
C LEU A 138 3.35 2.67 17.76
N PHE A 139 4.23 3.66 17.90
CA PHE A 139 5.66 3.51 17.59
C PHE A 139 6.56 3.67 18.80
N GLN A 140 7.84 3.31 18.63
CA GLN A 140 8.87 3.62 19.63
C GLN A 140 9.18 5.12 19.63
N LYS A 141 9.71 5.64 20.75
CA LYS A 141 9.98 7.08 20.92
C LYS A 141 10.90 7.67 19.85
N GLU A 142 11.82 6.87 19.31
CA GLU A 142 12.74 7.26 18.25
C GLU A 142 12.05 7.45 16.91
N ASP A 143 10.88 6.82 16.73
CA ASP A 143 10.15 6.74 15.47
C ASP A 143 8.83 7.54 15.50
N PHE A 144 8.56 8.36 16.52
CA PHE A 144 7.30 9.14 16.59
C PHE A 144 7.07 10.08 15.40
N LEU A 145 8.16 10.58 14.80
CA LEU A 145 8.12 11.50 13.66
C LEU A 145 8.21 10.79 12.30
N THR A 146 8.57 9.51 12.29
CA THR A 146 9.00 8.81 11.07
C THR A 146 8.35 7.45 10.89
N GLY A 147 7.71 6.90 11.93
CA GLY A 147 7.20 5.54 11.98
C GLY A 147 6.03 5.30 11.02
N ASP A 148 5.20 6.32 10.80
CA ASP A 148 4.08 6.35 9.86
C ASP A 148 4.54 6.49 8.40
N GLN A 149 5.60 7.26 8.15
CA GLN A 149 6.08 7.52 6.79
C GLN A 149 7.22 6.59 6.36
N LEU A 150 8.37 6.56 7.03
CA LEU A 150 9.59 5.92 6.51
C LEU A 150 9.56 4.38 6.53
N LEU A 151 10.24 3.73 5.57
CA LEU A 151 10.62 2.32 5.64
C LEU A 151 12.02 2.17 6.25
N PHE A 152 12.15 1.33 7.27
CA PHE A 152 13.42 1.16 8.00
C PHE A 152 14.18 -0.10 7.60
N GLU A 153 13.47 -1.22 7.41
CA GLU A 153 14.07 -2.54 7.24
C GLU A 153 13.42 -3.32 6.08
N TYR A 154 14.25 -3.99 5.27
CA TYR A 154 13.78 -4.95 4.27
C TYR A 154 13.89 -6.37 4.80
N LYS A 155 12.77 -7.07 4.93
CA LYS A 155 12.70 -8.49 5.34
C LYS A 155 11.85 -9.26 4.34
N PRO A 156 12.44 -10.01 3.39
CA PRO A 156 11.66 -10.68 2.33
C PRO A 156 10.78 -11.83 2.84
N GLU A 157 11.00 -12.29 4.07
CA GLU A 157 10.25 -13.37 4.76
C GLU A 157 8.94 -12.86 5.39
N VAL A 158 8.81 -11.53 5.57
CA VAL A 158 7.69 -10.84 6.24
C VAL A 158 6.86 -10.12 5.20
#